data_AF-A0A7W6JRY1-F1
#
_entry.id   AF-A0A7W6JRY1-F1
#
_cell.length_a   1.000
_cell.length_b   1.000
_cell.length_c   1.000
_cell.angle_alpha   90.00
_cell.angle_beta   90.00
_cell.angle_gamma   90.00
#
_symmetry.space_group_name_H-M   'P 1'
#
loop_
_entity.id
_entity.type
_entity.pdbx_description
1 polymer ?
#
loop_
_entity_poly.entity_id
_entity_poly.type
_entity_poly.pdbx_seq_one_letter_code
_entity_poly.pdbx_strand_id
1 'polypeptide(L)'
;MLAGLIFAVEEAEGRPGTLMATLPFGGMTLLEYQARLLVGAGAEQVLVAVGKMTPALLTAVNRAAKRHPRIEIVRSAEEAAEKIAPGAQVLVMADGLVTTDPVMDKMAKAGGEALLVTDDPTSPAAIERLDMRDSWAGVARITVEQLAQIAQMPEDYDFQSALLRVAAQSGAEHVGLTAGWLKGGHAVERSVEGLAARNTGVLAALTERRTDWADRWVFTRAARIALPELVGRNVPGWALSVAGGVISAGSLILTALRWEGAGSVVALLGTATLATGAAMAVLRGEDKRAGLLEWAIFALFGLIAILTGWAEFANTGSTTPPVLALVGVAAQLLVERVPARAKRWWGSPSAHLLVLTPFALAGFATLGLAAVAIYSFATLAAAVESTREKA
;
A
#
# COMPACT_ATOMS: atom_id res chain seq x y z
N MET A 1 -11.02 14.20 -15.61
CA MET A 1 -10.48 12.84 -15.82
C MET A 1 -8.99 12.88 -15.57
N LEU A 2 -8.44 11.85 -14.91
CA LEU A 2 -6.99 11.70 -14.71
C LEU A 2 -6.49 10.51 -15.54
N ALA A 3 -5.42 10.73 -16.30
CA ALA A 3 -4.67 9.69 -17.00
C ALA A 3 -3.28 9.54 -16.36
N GLY A 4 -2.68 8.38 -16.52
CA GLY A 4 -1.31 8.10 -16.10
C GLY A 4 -0.38 7.97 -17.30
N LEU A 5 0.87 8.40 -17.14
CA LEU A 5 1.95 8.16 -18.10
C LEU A 5 3.17 7.62 -17.34
N ILE A 6 3.70 6.49 -17.78
CA ILE A 6 4.92 5.87 -17.23
C ILE A 6 5.98 5.86 -18.32
N PHE A 7 7.18 6.36 -18.03
CA PHE A 7 8.34 6.14 -18.89
C PHE A 7 9.01 4.80 -18.57
N ALA A 8 9.20 3.98 -19.61
CA ALA A 8 9.84 2.67 -19.55
C ALA A 8 10.84 2.51 -20.72
N VAL A 9 11.87 3.33 -20.70
CA VAL A 9 12.86 3.55 -21.77
C VAL A 9 14.28 3.21 -21.32
N GLU A 10 14.66 3.55 -20.09
CA GLU A 10 16.01 3.42 -19.55
C GLU A 10 16.35 1.94 -19.25
N GLU A 11 17.59 1.59 -19.58
CA GLU A 11 18.17 0.31 -19.18
C GLU A 11 18.75 0.39 -17.77
N ALA A 12 18.69 -0.73 -17.06
CA ALA A 12 19.30 -0.85 -15.75
C ALA A 12 20.83 -0.81 -15.85
N GLU A 13 21.46 0.02 -15.01
CA GLU A 13 22.90 0.09 -14.86
C GLU A 13 23.47 -1.30 -14.53
N GLY A 14 24.53 -1.68 -15.23
CA GLY A 14 25.17 -2.98 -15.08
C GLY A 14 24.41 -4.17 -15.71
N ARG A 15 23.25 -3.96 -16.34
CA ARG A 15 22.51 -5.00 -17.08
C ARG A 15 21.99 -4.53 -18.44
N PRO A 16 22.86 -4.44 -19.45
CA PRO A 16 22.48 -4.07 -20.80
C PRO A 16 21.32 -4.91 -21.34
N GLY A 17 20.38 -4.27 -22.03
CA GLY A 17 19.19 -4.91 -22.58
C GLY A 17 18.05 -5.17 -21.59
N THR A 18 18.25 -4.94 -20.30
CA THR A 18 17.20 -5.07 -19.27
C THR A 18 16.64 -3.68 -18.93
N LEU A 19 15.36 -3.46 -19.16
CA LEU A 19 14.71 -2.18 -18.84
C LEU A 19 14.45 -2.05 -17.33
N MET A 20 14.67 -0.87 -16.76
CA MET A 20 14.42 -0.57 -15.35
C MET A 20 12.98 -0.92 -14.93
N ALA A 21 12.01 -0.53 -15.75
CA ALA A 21 10.58 -0.85 -15.59
C ALA A 21 10.26 -2.36 -15.42
N THR A 22 11.14 -3.25 -15.90
CA THR A 22 10.93 -4.71 -15.85
C THR A 22 11.59 -5.38 -14.65
N LEU A 23 12.40 -4.65 -13.89
CA LEU A 23 13.08 -5.20 -12.73
C LEU A 23 12.08 -5.59 -11.62
N PRO A 24 12.40 -6.65 -10.84
CA PRO A 24 11.53 -7.11 -9.77
C PRO A 24 11.47 -6.09 -8.63
N PHE A 25 10.25 -5.80 -8.17
CA PHE A 25 9.93 -4.88 -7.08
C PHE A 25 8.71 -5.39 -6.31
N GLY A 26 8.85 -5.62 -5.00
CA GLY A 26 7.73 -6.02 -4.13
C GLY A 26 7.01 -7.33 -4.49
N GLY A 27 7.62 -8.20 -5.31
CA GLY A 27 6.97 -9.41 -5.82
C GLY A 27 6.15 -9.20 -7.11
N MET A 28 6.27 -8.03 -7.75
CA MET A 28 5.85 -7.70 -9.12
C MET A 28 7.01 -7.04 -9.88
N THR A 29 6.82 -6.43 -11.06
CA THR A 29 7.84 -5.51 -11.63
C THR A 29 7.63 -4.07 -11.17
N LEU A 30 8.65 -3.22 -11.35
CA LEU A 30 8.53 -1.78 -11.12
C LEU A 30 7.39 -1.15 -11.92
N LEU A 31 7.22 -1.50 -13.20
CA LEU A 31 6.10 -1.04 -14.02
C LEU A 31 4.74 -1.42 -13.42
N GLU A 32 4.58 -2.67 -12.98
CA GLU A 32 3.32 -3.12 -12.35
C GLU A 32 3.03 -2.30 -11.08
N TYR A 33 4.08 -1.95 -10.33
CA TYR A 33 3.98 -1.14 -9.12
C TYR A 33 3.58 0.31 -9.42
N GLN A 34 4.23 0.95 -10.38
CA GLN A 34 3.93 2.32 -10.82
C GLN A 34 2.52 2.43 -11.40
N ALA A 35 2.10 1.46 -12.22
CA ALA A 35 0.74 1.40 -12.75
C ALA A 35 -0.31 1.31 -11.63
N ARG A 36 -0.06 0.47 -10.61
CA ARG A 36 -0.92 0.37 -9.42
C ARG A 36 -1.04 1.72 -8.69
N LEU A 37 0.08 2.45 -8.53
CA LEU A 37 0.07 3.76 -7.89
C LEU A 37 -0.74 4.80 -8.67
N LEU A 38 -0.60 4.84 -10.00
CA LEU A 38 -1.38 5.74 -10.85
C LEU A 38 -2.88 5.46 -10.76
N VAL A 39 -3.27 4.18 -10.86
CA VAL A 39 -4.67 3.78 -10.69
C VAL A 39 -5.18 4.11 -9.29
N GLY A 40 -4.36 3.87 -8.26
CA GLY A 40 -4.68 4.23 -6.87
C GLY A 40 -4.89 5.74 -6.66
N ALA A 41 -4.17 6.57 -7.40
CA ALA A 41 -4.34 8.03 -7.42
C ALA A 41 -5.56 8.49 -8.23
N GLY A 42 -6.29 7.56 -8.86
CA GLY A 42 -7.51 7.83 -9.62
C GLY A 42 -7.32 7.89 -11.14
N ALA A 43 -6.18 7.45 -11.69
CA ALA A 43 -6.00 7.38 -13.13
C ALA A 43 -6.94 6.32 -13.74
N GLU A 44 -7.78 6.74 -14.69
CA GLU A 44 -8.73 5.86 -15.37
C GLU A 44 -8.09 5.08 -16.54
N GLN A 45 -6.98 5.59 -17.06
CA GLN A 45 -6.15 4.95 -18.09
C GLN A 45 -4.68 5.21 -17.78
N VAL A 46 -3.82 4.28 -18.15
CA VAL A 46 -2.36 4.43 -17.99
C VAL A 46 -1.68 4.10 -19.31
N LEU A 47 -0.90 5.04 -19.81
CA LEU A 47 -0.06 4.86 -20.97
C LEU A 47 1.37 4.56 -20.52
N VAL A 48 2.02 3.62 -21.18
CA VAL A 48 3.42 3.26 -20.96
C VAL A 48 4.21 3.70 -22.19
N ALA A 49 5.01 4.75 -22.03
CA ALA A 49 5.91 5.25 -23.06
C ALA A 49 7.16 4.37 -23.13
N VAL A 50 7.41 3.78 -24.30
CA VAL A 50 8.49 2.81 -24.51
C VAL A 50 9.36 3.20 -25.70
N GLY A 51 10.68 3.14 -25.52
CA GLY A 51 11.62 3.28 -26.64
C GLY A 51 11.78 1.98 -27.43
N LYS A 52 11.61 0.82 -26.77
CA LYS A 52 11.69 -0.49 -27.39
C LYS A 52 10.80 -1.51 -26.70
N MET A 53 10.27 -2.45 -27.47
CA MET A 53 9.48 -3.56 -26.93
C MET A 53 10.34 -4.79 -26.69
N THR A 54 10.55 -5.15 -25.42
CA THR A 54 11.22 -6.40 -25.03
C THR A 54 10.19 -7.45 -24.58
N PRO A 55 10.49 -8.76 -24.67
CA PRO A 55 9.59 -9.79 -24.16
C PRO A 55 9.25 -9.63 -22.67
N ALA A 56 10.21 -9.17 -21.86
CA ALA A 56 10.02 -8.88 -20.44
C ALA A 56 9.03 -7.73 -20.22
N LEU A 57 9.15 -6.65 -20.99
CA LEU A 57 8.25 -5.50 -20.91
C LEU A 57 6.83 -5.87 -21.35
N LEU A 58 6.70 -6.58 -22.47
CA LEU A 58 5.40 -7.08 -22.94
C LEU A 58 4.73 -7.96 -21.89
N THR A 59 5.49 -8.82 -21.21
CA THR A 59 4.99 -9.66 -20.12
C THR A 59 4.53 -8.81 -18.93
N ALA A 60 5.32 -7.81 -18.52
CA ALA A 60 4.97 -6.91 -17.42
C ALA A 60 3.69 -6.11 -17.72
N VAL A 61 3.60 -5.51 -18.92
CA VAL A 61 2.40 -4.78 -19.37
C VAL A 61 1.18 -5.70 -19.41
N ASN A 62 1.29 -6.91 -19.96
CA ASN A 62 0.19 -7.88 -19.99
C ASN A 62 -0.27 -8.29 -18.59
N ARG A 63 0.65 -8.45 -17.62
CA ARG A 63 0.27 -8.73 -16.23
C ARG A 63 -0.42 -7.55 -15.58
N ALA A 64 0.07 -6.33 -15.81
CA ALA A 64 -0.56 -5.11 -15.33
C ALA A 64 -1.98 -4.95 -15.93
N ALA A 65 -2.12 -5.17 -17.25
CA ALA A 65 -3.37 -5.04 -17.98
C ALA A 65 -4.45 -6.05 -17.54
N LYS A 66 -4.05 -7.26 -17.11
CA LYS A 66 -4.97 -8.23 -16.48
C LYS A 66 -5.61 -7.71 -15.20
N ARG A 67 -4.93 -6.82 -14.47
CA ARG A 67 -5.46 -6.17 -13.25
C ARG A 67 -6.21 -4.88 -13.59
N HIS A 68 -5.71 -4.12 -14.55
CA HIS A 68 -6.26 -2.83 -14.96
C HIS A 68 -6.37 -2.77 -16.49
N PRO A 69 -7.57 -2.98 -17.07
CA PRO A 69 -7.71 -3.24 -18.51
C PRO A 69 -7.43 -2.04 -19.43
N ARG A 70 -7.20 -0.84 -18.89
CA ARG A 70 -6.89 0.39 -19.65
C ARG A 70 -5.41 0.78 -19.56
N ILE A 71 -4.54 -0.24 -19.57
CA ILE A 71 -3.09 -0.04 -19.68
C ILE A 71 -2.68 -0.27 -21.13
N GLU A 72 -2.13 0.76 -21.75
CA GLU A 72 -1.75 0.74 -23.17
C GLU A 72 -0.31 1.22 -23.36
N ILE A 73 0.28 0.85 -24.49
CA ILE A 73 1.65 1.21 -24.84
C ILE A 73 1.61 2.37 -25.82
N VAL A 74 2.56 3.29 -25.70
CA VAL A 74 2.79 4.38 -26.65
C VAL A 74 4.27 4.52 -26.96
N ARG A 75 4.60 5.00 -28.16
CA ARG A 75 5.99 5.18 -28.62
C ARG A 75 6.40 6.65 -28.74
N SER A 76 5.44 7.56 -28.71
CA SER A 76 5.70 8.99 -28.86
C SER A 76 4.71 9.84 -28.06
N ALA A 77 5.04 11.12 -27.91
CA ALA A 77 4.14 12.12 -27.35
C ALA A 77 2.87 12.29 -28.18
N GLU A 78 2.98 12.18 -29.51
CA GLU A 78 1.86 12.25 -30.44
C GLU A 78 0.86 11.12 -30.17
N GLU A 79 1.32 9.87 -30.14
CA GLU A 79 0.47 8.72 -29.84
C GLU A 79 -0.16 8.82 -28.44
N ALA A 80 0.57 9.37 -27.46
CA ALA A 80 0.05 9.62 -26.13
C ALA A 80 -1.05 10.70 -26.13
N ALA A 81 -0.86 11.81 -26.85
CA ALA A 81 -1.81 12.90 -26.95
C ALA A 81 -3.11 12.46 -27.66
N GLU A 82 -3.00 11.63 -28.70
CA GLU A 82 -4.15 11.10 -29.43
C GLU A 82 -5.01 10.14 -28.59
N LYS A 83 -4.39 9.35 -27.71
CA LYS A 83 -5.10 8.36 -26.87
C LYS A 83 -5.71 8.94 -25.60
N ILE A 84 -5.27 10.11 -25.15
CA ILE A 84 -5.79 10.74 -23.93
C ILE A 84 -6.97 11.64 -24.28
N ALA A 85 -8.06 11.53 -23.51
CA ALA A 85 -9.24 12.35 -23.70
C ALA A 85 -8.89 13.85 -23.58
N PRO A 86 -9.43 14.73 -24.45
CA PRO A 86 -9.22 16.17 -24.37
C PRO A 86 -9.57 16.74 -23.00
N GLY A 87 -8.78 17.69 -22.50
CA GLY A 87 -8.96 18.31 -21.18
C GLY A 87 -8.66 17.39 -19.99
N ALA A 88 -8.18 16.16 -20.20
CA ALA A 88 -7.69 15.32 -19.12
C ALA A 88 -6.39 15.88 -18.53
N GLN A 89 -6.15 15.51 -17.27
CA GLN A 89 -4.88 15.76 -16.59
C GLN A 89 -4.06 14.48 -16.66
N VAL A 90 -2.74 14.62 -16.82
CA VAL A 90 -1.84 13.47 -16.96
C VAL A 90 -0.85 13.48 -15.82
N LEU A 91 -0.88 12.44 -15.00
CA LEU A 91 0.10 12.20 -13.95
C LEU A 91 1.22 11.33 -14.51
N VAL A 92 2.42 11.91 -14.58
CA VAL A 92 3.60 11.37 -15.23
C VAL A 92 4.55 10.83 -14.17
N MET A 93 5.07 9.63 -14.40
CA MET A 93 6.11 8.99 -13.60
C MET A 93 7.35 8.78 -14.45
N ALA A 94 8.49 9.25 -13.95
CA ALA A 94 9.79 8.99 -14.54
C ALA A 94 10.11 7.49 -14.58
N ASP A 95 11.03 7.15 -15.48
CA ASP A 95 11.64 5.83 -15.43
C ASP A 95 12.40 5.63 -14.11
N GLY A 96 12.44 4.40 -13.60
CA GLY A 96 13.11 4.08 -12.34
C GLY A 96 12.46 4.67 -11.08
N LEU A 97 11.36 5.43 -11.19
CA LEU A 97 10.73 6.07 -10.04
C LEU A 97 10.12 5.04 -9.08
N VAL A 98 10.60 5.08 -7.84
CA VAL A 98 10.00 4.43 -6.69
C VAL A 98 9.38 5.52 -5.81
N THR A 99 8.07 5.48 -5.62
CA THR A 99 7.35 6.49 -4.81
C THR A 99 6.22 5.83 -3.99
N THR A 100 5.41 6.63 -3.30
CA THR A 100 4.35 6.17 -2.39
C THR A 100 3.00 6.83 -2.68
N ASP A 101 1.90 6.20 -2.25
CA ASP A 101 0.54 6.74 -2.43
C ASP A 101 0.39 8.20 -1.97
N PRO A 102 0.93 8.64 -0.81
CA PRO A 102 0.77 10.03 -0.37
C PRO A 102 1.39 11.07 -1.32
N VAL A 103 2.48 10.72 -2.01
CA VAL A 103 3.09 11.58 -3.03
C VAL A 103 2.14 11.68 -4.22
N MET A 104 1.65 10.52 -4.69
CA MET A 104 0.76 10.45 -5.85
C MET A 104 -0.57 11.15 -5.59
N ASP A 105 -1.17 10.95 -4.41
CA ASP A 105 -2.40 11.62 -3.98
C ASP A 105 -2.25 13.15 -3.93
N LYS A 106 -1.09 13.63 -3.48
CA LYS A 106 -0.81 15.07 -3.41
C LYS A 106 -0.66 15.65 -4.82
N MET A 107 0.07 14.98 -5.70
CA MET A 107 0.27 15.44 -7.09
C MET A 107 -1.03 15.35 -7.91
N ALA A 108 -1.81 14.29 -7.72
CA ALA A 108 -3.13 14.12 -8.35
C ALA A 108 -4.18 15.17 -7.90
N LYS A 109 -3.94 15.85 -6.77
CA LYS A 109 -4.83 16.90 -6.23
C LYS A 109 -4.29 18.33 -6.41
N ALA A 110 -3.15 18.50 -7.07
CA ALA A 110 -2.67 19.84 -7.44
C ALA A 110 -3.73 20.60 -8.25
N GLY A 111 -3.78 21.93 -8.11
CA GLY A 111 -4.81 22.76 -8.75
C GLY A 111 -4.67 22.81 -10.28
N GLY A 112 -3.47 22.56 -10.79
CA GLY A 112 -3.14 22.56 -12.21
C GLY A 112 -1.86 21.77 -12.49
N GLU A 113 -1.04 22.30 -13.38
CA GLU A 113 0.25 21.72 -13.75
C GLU A 113 1.23 21.82 -12.59
N ALA A 114 1.96 20.74 -12.31
CA ALA A 114 2.84 20.67 -11.15
C ALA A 114 4.05 19.77 -11.41
N LEU A 115 5.20 20.16 -10.89
CA LEU A 115 6.42 19.38 -10.88
C LEU A 115 6.79 19.06 -9.43
N LEU A 116 7.01 17.78 -9.12
CA LEU A 116 7.62 17.43 -7.85
C LEU A 116 9.11 17.75 -7.94
N VAL A 117 9.64 18.51 -6.99
CA VAL A 117 11.03 19.00 -7.04
C VAL A 117 11.79 18.75 -5.74
N THR A 118 13.10 18.68 -5.83
CA THR A 118 14.04 18.67 -4.70
C THR A 118 15.09 19.76 -4.91
N ASP A 119 15.42 20.51 -3.85
CA ASP A 119 16.49 21.51 -3.87
C ASP A 119 17.86 20.91 -3.46
N ASP A 120 17.89 19.63 -3.09
CA ASP A 120 19.10 18.85 -2.89
C ASP A 120 19.47 18.11 -4.20
N PRO A 121 20.52 18.55 -4.94
CA PRO A 121 20.96 17.92 -6.18
C PRO A 121 21.69 16.58 -5.94
N THR A 122 22.07 16.27 -4.70
CA THR A 122 22.68 14.98 -4.32
C THR A 122 21.65 13.96 -3.86
N SER A 123 20.39 14.38 -3.78
CA SER A 123 19.27 13.52 -3.41
C SER A 123 19.12 12.37 -4.40
N PRO A 124 18.83 11.15 -3.95
CA PRO A 124 18.51 10.03 -4.83
C PRO A 124 17.21 10.23 -5.61
N ALA A 125 16.44 11.28 -5.32
CA ALA A 125 15.26 11.66 -6.09
C ALA A 125 15.59 12.63 -7.23
N ALA A 126 16.74 13.29 -7.23
CA ALA A 126 17.08 14.30 -8.24
C ALA A 126 17.40 13.64 -9.59
N ILE A 127 16.56 13.87 -10.60
CA ILE A 127 16.75 13.33 -11.96
C ILE A 127 17.41 14.35 -12.88
N GLU A 128 16.70 15.44 -13.16
CA GLU A 128 17.09 16.46 -14.14
C GLU A 128 16.94 17.83 -13.49
N ARG A 129 17.93 18.70 -13.70
CA ARG A 129 17.90 20.07 -13.17
C ARG A 129 16.91 20.90 -13.97
N LEU A 130 15.96 21.52 -13.28
CA LEU A 130 14.98 22.43 -13.88
C LEU A 130 15.53 23.85 -13.90
N ASP A 131 16.18 24.28 -12.81
CA ASP A 131 16.77 25.61 -12.70
C ASP A 131 18.06 25.62 -11.82
N MET A 132 18.42 26.78 -11.28
CA MET A 132 19.60 26.92 -10.41
C MET A 132 19.46 26.20 -9.07
N ARG A 133 18.23 26.01 -8.60
CA ARG A 133 17.90 25.48 -7.28
C ARG A 133 17.25 24.10 -7.37
N ASP A 134 16.27 23.94 -8.23
CA ASP A 134 15.37 22.79 -8.20
C ASP A 134 15.73 21.74 -9.25
N SER A 135 15.67 20.49 -8.82
CA SER A 135 15.76 19.31 -9.68
C SER A 135 14.45 18.54 -9.64
N TRP A 136 14.04 18.01 -10.79
CA TRP A 136 12.83 17.20 -10.89
C TRP A 136 12.98 15.90 -10.10
N ALA A 137 11.95 15.59 -9.30
CA ALA A 137 11.86 14.42 -8.44
C ALA A 137 10.96 13.31 -9.02
N GLY A 138 10.88 13.24 -10.35
CA GLY A 138 10.30 12.10 -11.06
C GLY A 138 8.78 12.03 -11.15
N VAL A 139 8.02 12.94 -10.53
CA VAL A 139 6.57 13.05 -10.73
C VAL A 139 6.22 14.39 -11.34
N ALA A 140 5.42 14.40 -12.38
CA ALA A 140 4.87 15.61 -12.97
C ALA A 140 3.36 15.46 -13.19
N ARG A 141 2.64 16.57 -13.12
CA ARG A 141 1.26 16.66 -13.56
C ARG A 141 1.21 17.67 -14.70
N ILE A 142 0.73 17.22 -15.84
CA ILE A 142 0.67 18.01 -17.08
C ILE A 142 -0.71 17.93 -17.71
N THR A 143 -0.93 18.77 -18.71
CA THR A 143 -2.13 18.80 -19.53
C THR A 143 -1.94 18.01 -20.84
N VAL A 144 -3.04 17.64 -21.49
CA VAL A 144 -2.99 17.04 -22.84
C VAL A 144 -2.46 18.05 -23.85
N GLU A 145 -2.73 19.34 -23.63
CA GLU A 145 -2.20 20.43 -24.43
C GLU A 145 -0.67 20.49 -24.36
N GLN A 146 -0.06 20.26 -23.19
CA GLN A 146 1.38 20.12 -23.07
C GLN A 146 1.91 18.88 -23.80
N LEU A 147 1.23 17.75 -23.74
CA LEU A 147 1.58 16.57 -24.56
C LEU A 147 1.57 16.86 -26.06
N ALA A 148 0.56 17.59 -26.53
CA ALA A 148 0.48 18.02 -27.93
C ALA A 148 1.60 19.00 -28.32
N GLN A 149 2.04 19.88 -27.40
CA GLN A 149 3.20 20.75 -27.63
C GLN A 149 4.50 19.93 -27.74
N ILE A 150 4.66 18.91 -26.89
CA ILE A 150 5.82 18.01 -26.94
C ILE A 150 5.84 17.22 -28.26
N ALA A 151 4.66 16.80 -28.76
CA ALA A 151 4.54 16.12 -30.04
C ALA A 151 4.98 16.96 -31.25
N GLN A 152 5.02 18.29 -31.13
CA GLN A 152 5.52 19.19 -32.18
C GLN A 152 7.04 19.41 -32.12
N MET A 153 7.72 18.90 -31.09
CA MET A 153 9.17 18.98 -30.98
C MET A 153 9.85 18.01 -31.95
N PRO A 154 11.12 18.27 -32.35
CA PRO A 154 11.85 17.35 -33.24
C PRO A 154 11.93 15.93 -32.67
N GLU A 155 11.80 14.91 -33.52
CA GLU A 155 11.78 13.49 -33.11
C GLU A 155 13.04 13.03 -32.36
N ASP A 156 14.18 13.71 -32.56
CA ASP A 156 15.44 13.40 -31.89
C ASP A 156 15.47 13.80 -30.41
N TYR A 157 14.47 14.56 -29.94
CA TYR A 157 14.37 14.91 -28.53
C TYR A 157 13.89 13.71 -27.71
N ASP A 158 14.56 13.43 -26.60
CA ASP A 158 14.06 12.49 -25.60
C ASP A 158 12.70 12.96 -25.08
N PHE A 159 11.71 12.07 -25.10
CA PHE A 159 10.33 12.38 -24.75
C PHE A 159 10.21 12.84 -23.28
N GLN A 160 10.94 12.24 -22.35
CA GLN A 160 10.91 12.63 -20.94
C GLN A 160 11.52 14.03 -20.75
N SER A 161 12.70 14.30 -21.31
CA SER A 161 13.33 15.62 -21.19
C SER A 161 12.54 16.72 -21.93
N ALA A 162 11.95 16.42 -23.08
CA ALA A 162 11.05 17.33 -23.80
C ALA A 162 9.84 17.72 -22.95
N LEU A 163 9.26 16.74 -22.24
CA LEU A 163 8.17 16.96 -21.30
C LEU A 163 8.54 17.90 -20.17
N LEU A 164 9.71 17.69 -19.55
CA LEU A 164 10.19 18.56 -18.49
C LEU A 164 10.45 19.98 -18.98
N ARG A 165 11.00 20.11 -20.19
CA ARG A 165 11.22 21.42 -20.81
C ARG A 165 9.92 22.19 -21.00
N VAL A 166 8.88 21.54 -21.53
CA VAL A 166 7.56 22.17 -21.71
C VAL A 166 6.92 22.50 -20.37
N ALA A 167 6.97 21.58 -19.40
CA ALA A 167 6.42 21.81 -18.07
C ALA A 167 7.12 22.96 -17.32
N ALA A 168 8.45 23.04 -17.37
CA ALA A 168 9.19 24.13 -16.75
C ALA A 168 8.88 25.50 -17.40
N GLN A 169 8.69 25.54 -18.72
CA GLN A 169 8.36 26.77 -19.44
C GLN A 169 6.93 27.27 -19.19
N SER A 170 6.01 26.36 -18.85
CA SER A 170 4.60 26.68 -18.58
C SER A 170 4.35 27.34 -17.22
N GLY A 171 5.36 27.43 -16.35
CA GLY A 171 5.21 27.95 -15.00
C GLY A 171 4.49 26.99 -14.05
N ALA A 172 4.67 25.68 -14.25
CA ALA A 172 4.10 24.64 -13.40
C ALA A 172 4.45 24.85 -11.92
N GLU A 173 3.52 24.51 -11.02
CA GLU A 173 3.74 24.62 -9.57
C GLU A 173 4.88 23.69 -9.12
N HIS A 174 5.89 24.24 -8.44
CA HIS A 174 6.96 23.45 -7.83
C HIS A 174 6.50 22.91 -6.47
N VAL A 175 6.17 21.62 -6.43
CA VAL A 175 5.80 20.91 -5.20
C VAL A 175 7.08 20.34 -4.56
N GLY A 176 7.50 20.93 -3.45
CA GLY A 176 8.71 20.50 -2.74
C GLY A 176 8.60 19.09 -2.15
N LEU A 177 9.60 18.25 -2.44
CA LEU A 177 9.77 16.93 -1.88
C LEU A 177 10.10 17.03 -0.38
N THR A 178 9.22 16.48 0.46
CA THR A 178 9.44 16.52 1.91
C THR A 178 10.42 15.44 2.37
N ALA A 179 11.15 15.70 3.47
CA ALA A 179 12.00 14.70 4.11
C ALA A 179 11.22 13.44 4.55
N GLY A 180 9.91 13.57 4.82
CA GLY A 180 9.04 12.43 5.13
C GLY A 180 8.84 11.50 3.94
N TRP A 181 8.69 12.04 2.73
CA TRP A 181 8.54 11.24 1.50
C TRP A 181 9.85 10.56 1.09
N LEU A 182 10.99 11.24 1.25
CA LEU A 182 12.32 10.63 1.08
C LEU A 182 12.49 9.43 2.02
N LYS A 183 12.19 9.61 3.31
CA LYS A 183 12.22 8.51 4.30
C LYS A 183 11.22 7.40 4.00
N GLY A 184 10.08 7.74 3.39
CA GLY A 184 9.06 6.81 2.92
C GLY A 184 9.46 6.00 1.68
N GLY A 185 10.63 6.27 1.10
CA GLY A 185 11.18 5.52 -0.02
C GLY A 185 11.02 6.19 -1.39
N HIS A 186 10.65 7.48 -1.43
CA HIS A 186 10.65 8.24 -2.69
C HIS A 186 12.09 8.42 -3.21
N ALA A 187 12.38 7.86 -4.37
CA ALA A 187 13.68 7.92 -5.04
C ALA A 187 13.55 7.49 -6.52
N VAL A 188 14.56 7.79 -7.32
CA VAL A 188 14.63 7.36 -8.72
C VAL A 188 15.87 6.49 -8.85
N GLU A 189 15.67 5.21 -9.06
CA GLU A 189 16.75 4.22 -9.05
C GLU A 189 17.15 3.87 -10.48
N ARG A 190 18.45 3.76 -10.74
CA ARG A 190 19.01 3.36 -12.05
C ARG A 190 19.69 2.00 -12.03
N SER A 191 19.92 1.44 -10.84
CA SER A 191 20.61 0.16 -10.65
C SER A 191 19.69 -0.89 -10.04
N VAL A 192 20.03 -2.16 -10.25
CA VAL A 192 19.31 -3.29 -9.67
C VAL A 192 19.46 -3.31 -8.15
N GLU A 193 20.67 -3.03 -7.66
CA GLU A 193 21.02 -3.02 -6.25
C GLU A 193 20.29 -1.89 -5.52
N GLY A 194 20.25 -0.70 -6.13
CA GLY A 194 19.50 0.46 -5.63
C GLY A 194 18.01 0.15 -5.51
N LEU A 195 17.42 -0.39 -6.58
CA LEU A 195 16.00 -0.79 -6.58
C LEU A 195 15.70 -1.86 -5.51
N ALA A 196 16.57 -2.85 -5.33
CA ALA A 196 16.41 -3.88 -4.31
C ALA A 196 16.52 -3.33 -2.88
N ALA A 197 17.44 -2.39 -2.64
CA ALA A 197 17.56 -1.71 -1.34
C ALA A 197 16.30 -0.88 -1.02
N ARG A 198 15.73 -0.20 -2.03
CA ARG A 198 14.48 0.58 -1.88
C ARG A 198 13.24 -0.26 -1.72
N ASN A 199 13.19 -1.44 -2.35
CA ASN A 199 12.11 -2.39 -2.17
C ASN A 199 11.87 -2.60 -0.67
N THR A 200 12.88 -2.96 0.11
CA THR A 200 12.76 -3.13 1.58
C THR A 200 12.17 -1.91 2.31
N GLY A 201 12.55 -0.69 1.90
CA GLY A 201 12.06 0.56 2.49
C GLY A 201 10.60 0.89 2.12
N VAL A 202 10.21 0.72 0.86
CA VAL A 202 8.84 0.92 0.40
C VAL A 202 7.91 -0.18 0.89
N LEU A 203 8.39 -1.43 0.95
CA LEU A 203 7.69 -2.53 1.61
C LEU A 203 7.36 -2.17 3.07
N ALA A 204 8.32 -1.58 3.79
CA ALA A 204 8.10 -1.10 5.16
C ALA A 204 7.07 0.05 5.20
N ALA A 205 7.13 1.01 4.27
CA ALA A 205 6.21 2.16 4.21
C ALA A 205 4.78 1.78 3.80
N LEU A 206 4.60 0.82 2.89
CA LEU A 206 3.29 0.29 2.49
C LEU A 206 2.64 -0.53 3.62
N THR A 207 3.45 -1.15 4.47
CA THR A 207 2.94 -1.84 5.67
C THR A 207 2.48 -0.84 6.75
N GLU A 208 3.01 0.40 6.75
CA GLU A 208 2.55 1.49 7.63
C GLU A 208 1.17 2.08 7.24
N ARG A 209 0.52 1.58 6.18
CA ARG A 209 -0.87 1.95 5.80
C ARG A 209 -1.90 1.52 6.85
N ARG A 210 -1.56 0.56 7.71
CA ARG A 210 -2.33 0.21 8.92
C ARG A 210 -1.97 1.18 10.04
N THR A 211 -2.86 2.15 10.27
CA THR A 211 -2.63 3.28 11.20
C THR A 211 -2.72 2.89 12.67
N ASP A 212 -3.31 1.74 12.97
CA ASP A 212 -3.66 1.35 14.33
C ASP A 212 -2.42 0.90 15.10
N TRP A 213 -2.38 1.22 16.40
CA TRP A 213 -1.19 1.02 17.22
C TRP A 213 -0.72 -0.45 17.24
N ALA A 214 -1.65 -1.39 17.29
CA ALA A 214 -1.35 -2.82 17.37
C ALA A 214 -0.62 -3.30 16.12
N ASP A 215 -1.16 -2.94 14.97
CA ASP A 215 -0.57 -3.29 13.68
C ASP A 215 0.77 -2.58 13.49
N ARG A 216 0.88 -1.30 13.87
CA ARG A 216 2.15 -0.55 13.73
C ARG A 216 3.28 -1.08 14.60
N TRP A 217 3.01 -1.35 15.88
CA TRP A 217 4.06 -1.66 16.86
C TRP A 217 4.37 -3.14 16.98
N VAL A 218 3.39 -4.01 16.76
CA VAL A 218 3.55 -5.46 16.96
C VAL A 218 3.62 -6.18 15.62
N PHE A 219 2.54 -6.14 14.83
CA PHE A 219 2.42 -7.00 13.65
C PHE A 219 3.25 -6.52 12.46
N THR A 220 3.39 -5.21 12.25
CA THR A 220 4.26 -4.63 11.22
C THR A 220 5.73 -4.83 11.54
N ARG A 221 6.12 -4.85 12.82
CA ARG A 221 7.50 -5.21 13.20
C ARG A 221 7.79 -6.66 12.88
N ALA A 222 6.87 -7.57 13.22
CA ALA A 222 7.00 -8.99 12.88
C ALA A 222 7.08 -9.19 11.35
N ALA A 223 6.18 -8.55 10.60
CA ALA A 223 6.16 -8.60 9.14
C ALA A 223 7.47 -8.06 8.52
N ARG A 224 8.03 -6.96 9.04
CA ARG A 224 9.30 -6.39 8.55
C ARG A 224 10.49 -7.34 8.69
N ILE A 225 10.50 -8.17 9.74
CA ILE A 225 11.57 -9.16 9.94
C ILE A 225 11.37 -10.34 8.97
N ALA A 226 10.13 -10.78 8.78
CA ALA A 226 9.82 -11.96 7.98
C ALA A 226 9.80 -11.70 6.46
N LEU A 227 9.29 -10.55 6.02
CA LEU A 227 9.04 -10.25 4.60
C LEU A 227 10.30 -10.30 3.72
N PRO A 228 11.46 -9.72 4.09
CA PRO A 228 12.65 -9.78 3.24
C PRO A 228 13.11 -11.21 2.95
N GLU A 229 13.09 -12.08 3.97
CA GLU A 229 13.47 -13.48 3.84
C GLU A 229 12.45 -14.27 3.00
N LEU A 230 11.15 -14.02 3.21
CA LEU A 230 10.08 -14.68 2.47
C LEU A 230 10.07 -14.29 0.98
N VAL A 231 10.35 -13.02 0.69
CA VAL A 231 10.50 -12.52 -0.68
C VAL A 231 11.78 -13.07 -1.31
N GLY A 232 12.90 -13.07 -0.59
CA GLY A 232 14.16 -13.63 -1.06
C GLY A 232 14.08 -15.12 -1.40
N ARG A 233 13.28 -15.90 -0.65
CA ARG A 233 13.03 -17.32 -0.90
C ARG A 233 11.93 -17.60 -1.93
N ASN A 234 11.36 -16.59 -2.58
CA ASN A 234 10.27 -16.74 -3.54
C ASN A 234 9.06 -17.53 -2.98
N VAL A 235 8.73 -17.34 -1.70
CA VAL A 235 7.62 -18.07 -1.08
C VAL A 235 6.30 -17.69 -1.78
N PRO A 236 5.51 -18.70 -2.22
CA PRO A 236 4.25 -18.42 -2.90
C PRO A 236 3.24 -17.82 -1.91
N GLY A 237 2.45 -16.84 -2.36
CA GLY A 237 1.58 -16.04 -1.46
C GLY A 237 0.52 -16.87 -0.73
N TRP A 238 0.09 -17.97 -1.33
CA TRP A 238 -0.86 -18.88 -0.71
C TRP A 238 -0.27 -19.61 0.52
N ALA A 239 1.06 -19.78 0.60
CA ALA A 239 1.68 -20.50 1.71
C ALA A 239 1.47 -19.78 3.05
N LEU A 240 1.56 -18.45 3.09
CA LEU A 240 1.25 -17.66 4.29
C LEU A 240 -0.24 -17.71 4.64
N SER A 241 -1.11 -17.80 3.63
CA SER A 241 -2.56 -17.94 3.86
C SER A 241 -2.87 -19.29 4.51
N VAL A 242 -2.27 -20.37 4.01
CA VAL A 242 -2.43 -21.73 4.56
C VAL A 242 -1.81 -21.82 5.95
N ALA A 243 -0.57 -21.35 6.13
CA ALA A 243 0.10 -21.37 7.42
C ALA A 243 -0.68 -20.56 8.48
N GLY A 244 -1.09 -19.33 8.13
CA GLY A 244 -1.91 -18.50 9.00
C GLY A 244 -3.26 -19.16 9.33
N GLY A 245 -3.90 -19.80 8.36
CA GLY A 245 -5.13 -20.56 8.55
C GLY A 245 -4.96 -21.75 9.50
N VAL A 246 -3.91 -22.55 9.34
CA VAL A 246 -3.61 -23.71 10.20
C VAL A 246 -3.32 -23.27 11.64
N ILE A 247 -2.49 -22.22 11.82
CA ILE A 247 -2.20 -21.68 13.16
C ILE A 247 -3.47 -21.14 13.82
N SER A 248 -4.31 -20.44 13.05
CA SER A 248 -5.59 -19.91 13.53
C SER A 248 -6.61 -21.01 13.86
N ALA A 249 -6.63 -22.11 13.10
CA ALA A 249 -7.45 -23.26 13.46
C ALA A 249 -6.96 -23.91 14.77
N GLY A 250 -5.64 -24.01 14.93
CA GLY A 250 -5.01 -24.49 16.16
C GLY A 250 -5.37 -23.64 17.39
N SER A 251 -5.38 -22.30 17.27
CA SER A 251 -5.79 -21.43 18.39
C SER A 251 -7.25 -21.60 18.78
N LEU A 252 -8.15 -21.76 17.80
CA LEU A 252 -9.57 -22.01 18.05
C LEU A 252 -9.78 -23.35 18.75
N ILE A 253 -9.06 -24.41 18.35
CA ILE A 253 -9.10 -25.73 19.00
C ILE A 253 -8.62 -25.62 20.45
N LEU A 254 -7.49 -24.96 20.70
CA LEU A 254 -6.97 -24.78 22.07
C LEU A 254 -7.96 -24.01 22.95
N THR A 255 -8.59 -22.96 22.41
CA THR A 255 -9.60 -22.17 23.12
C THR A 255 -10.84 -23.01 23.43
N ALA A 256 -11.30 -23.83 22.47
CA ALA A 256 -12.42 -24.76 22.66
C ALA A 256 -12.11 -25.85 23.71
N LEU A 257 -10.85 -26.29 23.79
CA LEU A 257 -10.34 -27.21 24.82
C LEU A 257 -10.12 -26.54 26.19
N ARG A 258 -10.64 -25.32 26.41
CA ARG A 258 -10.57 -24.57 27.68
C ARG A 258 -9.18 -24.06 28.02
N TRP A 259 -8.24 -24.06 27.07
CA TRP A 259 -6.91 -23.50 27.24
C TRP A 259 -6.87 -22.09 26.65
N GLU A 260 -7.70 -21.21 27.20
CA GLU A 260 -8.00 -19.87 26.66
C GLU A 260 -6.75 -19.00 26.53
N GLY A 261 -5.87 -19.02 27.53
CA GLY A 261 -4.59 -18.28 27.48
C GLY A 261 -3.67 -18.78 26.36
N ALA A 262 -3.49 -20.09 26.24
CA ALA A 262 -2.67 -20.69 25.18
C ALA A 262 -3.28 -20.45 23.79
N GLY A 263 -4.60 -20.61 23.67
CA GLY A 263 -5.35 -20.30 22.46
C GLY A 263 -5.18 -18.85 22.02
N SER A 264 -5.27 -17.89 22.96
CA SER A 264 -5.07 -16.46 22.68
C SER A 264 -3.66 -16.15 22.19
N VAL A 265 -2.63 -16.75 22.80
CA VAL A 265 -1.23 -16.60 22.34
C VAL A 265 -1.03 -17.16 20.92
N VAL A 266 -1.56 -18.35 20.64
CA VAL A 266 -1.49 -18.93 19.29
C VAL A 266 -2.30 -18.10 18.29
N ALA A 267 -3.41 -17.46 18.71
CA ALA A 267 -4.18 -16.55 17.87
C ALA A 267 -3.39 -15.28 17.50
N LEU A 268 -2.52 -14.78 18.38
CA LEU A 268 -1.58 -13.69 18.04
C LEU A 268 -0.58 -14.12 16.97
N LEU A 269 -0.05 -15.34 17.05
CA LEU A 269 0.83 -15.89 16.01
C LEU A 269 0.09 -16.04 14.67
N GLY A 270 -1.13 -16.58 14.69
CA GLY A 270 -1.98 -16.70 13.51
C GLY A 270 -2.26 -15.33 12.88
N THR A 271 -2.60 -14.34 13.71
CA THR A 271 -2.82 -12.95 13.28
C THR A 271 -1.55 -12.36 12.65
N ALA A 272 -0.37 -12.57 13.24
CA ALA A 272 0.89 -12.08 12.68
C ALA A 272 1.20 -12.71 11.31
N THR A 273 0.97 -14.02 11.17
CA THR A 273 1.17 -14.72 9.88
C THR A 273 0.17 -14.23 8.83
N LEU A 274 -1.11 -14.09 9.18
CA LEU A 274 -2.15 -13.57 8.27
C LEU A 274 -1.89 -12.11 7.88
N ALA A 275 -1.48 -11.25 8.82
CA ALA A 275 -1.15 -9.85 8.56
C ALA A 275 0.08 -9.73 7.63
N THR A 276 1.08 -10.58 7.83
CA THR A 276 2.24 -10.68 6.92
C THR A 276 1.81 -11.13 5.52
N GLY A 277 0.90 -12.10 5.43
CA GLY A 277 0.30 -12.52 4.17
C GLY A 277 -0.51 -11.42 3.48
N ALA A 278 -1.28 -10.65 4.24
CA ALA A 278 -2.05 -9.52 3.74
C ALA A 278 -1.15 -8.42 3.19
N ALA A 279 -0.08 -8.08 3.92
CA ALA A 279 0.95 -7.16 3.43
C ALA A 279 1.56 -7.69 2.12
N MET A 280 1.97 -8.95 2.06
CA MET A 280 2.49 -9.56 0.83
C MET A 280 1.49 -9.53 -0.33
N ALA A 281 0.19 -9.71 -0.06
CA ALA A 281 -0.87 -9.63 -1.06
C ALA A 281 -1.04 -8.20 -1.60
N VAL A 282 -1.05 -7.17 -0.73
CA VAL A 282 -1.07 -5.75 -1.13
C VAL A 282 0.13 -5.41 -2.02
N LEU A 283 1.31 -5.92 -1.66
CA LEU A 283 2.55 -5.73 -2.41
C LEU A 283 2.53 -6.40 -3.78
N ARG A 284 1.72 -7.45 -3.94
CA ARG A 284 1.49 -8.12 -5.21
C ARG A 284 0.27 -7.57 -5.97
N GLY A 285 -0.38 -6.52 -5.47
CA GLY A 285 -1.60 -5.95 -6.04
C GLY A 285 -2.77 -6.93 -6.02
N GLU A 286 -2.80 -7.85 -5.07
CA GLU A 286 -3.85 -8.85 -4.88
C GLU A 286 -4.87 -8.36 -3.84
N ASP A 287 -5.50 -7.20 -4.10
CA ASP A 287 -6.35 -6.51 -3.12
C ASP A 287 -7.49 -7.38 -2.57
N LYS A 288 -8.07 -8.24 -3.42
CA LYS A 288 -9.10 -9.21 -2.99
C LYS A 288 -8.59 -10.20 -1.94
N ARG A 289 -7.35 -10.69 -2.11
CA ARG A 289 -6.72 -11.62 -1.16
C ARG A 289 -6.28 -10.91 0.10
N ALA A 290 -5.73 -9.70 -0.04
CA ALA A 290 -5.43 -8.86 1.11
C ALA A 290 -6.68 -8.69 1.97
N GLY A 291 -7.78 -8.21 1.38
CA GLY A 291 -9.07 -8.03 2.07
C GLY A 291 -9.61 -9.33 2.68
N LEU A 292 -9.49 -10.47 2.00
CA LEU A 292 -9.86 -11.78 2.57
C LEU A 292 -9.06 -12.12 3.84
N LEU A 293 -7.75 -11.84 3.83
CA LEU A 293 -6.88 -12.08 4.99
C LEU A 293 -7.17 -11.11 6.14
N GLU A 294 -7.49 -9.84 5.85
CA GLU A 294 -7.93 -8.89 6.89
C GLU A 294 -9.25 -9.33 7.52
N TRP A 295 -10.19 -9.80 6.68
CA TRP A 295 -11.46 -10.36 7.16
C TRP A 295 -11.25 -11.65 7.97
N ALA A 296 -10.28 -12.48 7.60
CA ALA A 296 -9.90 -13.67 8.36
C ALA A 296 -9.36 -13.30 9.75
N ILE A 297 -8.58 -12.21 9.88
CA ILE A 297 -8.12 -11.69 11.18
C ILE A 297 -9.32 -11.22 12.02
N PHE A 298 -10.27 -10.51 11.41
CA PHE A 298 -11.51 -10.12 12.09
C PHE A 298 -12.30 -11.34 12.58
N ALA A 299 -12.49 -12.35 11.71
CA ALA A 299 -13.21 -13.57 12.05
C ALA A 299 -12.51 -14.36 13.16
N LEU A 300 -11.17 -14.44 13.13
CA LEU A 300 -10.38 -15.06 14.18
C LEU A 300 -10.59 -14.37 15.53
N PHE A 301 -10.50 -13.03 15.58
CA PHE A 301 -10.80 -12.26 16.79
C PHE A 301 -12.22 -12.57 17.29
N GLY A 302 -13.22 -12.50 16.41
CA GLY A 302 -14.61 -12.72 16.79
C GLY A 302 -14.86 -14.11 17.35
N LEU A 303 -14.31 -15.14 16.70
CA LEU A 303 -14.43 -16.52 17.17
C LEU A 303 -13.71 -16.76 18.50
N ILE A 304 -12.50 -16.21 18.68
CA ILE A 304 -11.78 -16.31 19.96
C ILE A 304 -12.58 -15.64 21.07
N ALA A 305 -13.06 -14.40 20.87
CA ALA A 305 -13.84 -13.69 21.87
C ALA A 305 -15.12 -14.46 22.25
N ILE A 306 -15.85 -14.99 21.26
CA ILE A 306 -17.07 -15.77 21.50
C ILE A 306 -16.76 -17.09 22.23
N LEU A 307 -15.73 -17.83 21.81
CA LEU A 307 -15.35 -19.08 22.46
C LEU A 307 -14.89 -18.85 23.91
N THR A 308 -14.12 -17.80 24.16
CA THR A 308 -13.71 -17.39 25.51
C THR A 308 -14.93 -16.98 26.36
N GLY A 309 -15.85 -16.19 25.80
CA GLY A 309 -17.07 -15.79 26.51
C GLY A 309 -17.99 -16.98 26.84
N TRP A 310 -18.15 -17.91 25.88
CA TRP A 310 -18.87 -19.16 26.11
C TRP A 310 -18.17 -20.02 27.15
N ALA A 311 -16.83 -20.02 27.12
CA ALA A 311 -16.09 -20.85 28.03
C ALA A 311 -16.24 -20.38 29.48
N GLU A 312 -16.13 -19.07 29.70
CA GLU A 312 -16.38 -18.45 31.00
C GLU A 312 -17.83 -18.61 31.48
N PHE A 313 -18.82 -18.55 30.58
CA PHE A 313 -20.21 -18.86 30.91
C PHE A 313 -20.34 -20.28 31.48
N ALA A 314 -19.71 -21.26 30.85
CA ALA A 314 -19.76 -22.64 31.34
C ALA A 314 -19.03 -22.83 32.69
N ASN A 315 -18.06 -21.97 33.05
CA ASN A 315 -17.38 -22.01 34.36
C ASN A 315 -18.19 -21.31 35.46
N THR A 316 -18.76 -20.14 35.15
CA THR A 316 -19.32 -19.22 36.15
C THR A 316 -20.85 -19.23 36.21
N GLY A 317 -21.52 -19.77 35.18
CA GLY A 317 -22.97 -19.70 35.01
C GLY A 317 -23.50 -18.28 34.68
N SER A 318 -22.61 -17.29 34.56
CA SER A 318 -22.97 -15.90 34.33
C SER A 318 -23.08 -15.59 32.84
N THR A 319 -24.18 -14.97 32.41
CA THR A 319 -24.36 -14.55 31.00
C THR A 319 -23.52 -13.33 30.62
N THR A 320 -22.81 -12.72 31.57
CA THR A 320 -22.01 -11.50 31.31
C THR A 320 -20.87 -11.72 30.30
N PRO A 321 -20.01 -12.74 30.41
CA PRO A 321 -18.91 -12.95 29.46
C PRO A 321 -19.33 -13.11 27.99
N PRO A 322 -20.34 -13.96 27.63
CA PRO A 322 -20.75 -14.08 26.22
C PRO A 322 -21.41 -12.80 25.70
N VAL A 323 -22.11 -12.03 26.54
CA VAL A 323 -22.66 -10.72 26.15
C VAL A 323 -21.53 -9.73 25.86
N LEU A 324 -20.50 -9.64 26.72
CA LEU A 324 -19.34 -8.78 26.50
C LEU A 324 -18.60 -9.14 25.21
N ALA A 325 -18.41 -10.43 24.94
CA ALA A 325 -17.82 -10.90 23.69
C ALA A 325 -18.64 -10.47 22.48
N LEU A 326 -19.95 -10.70 22.47
CA LEU A 326 -20.83 -10.34 21.37
C LEU A 326 -20.83 -8.82 21.13
N VAL A 327 -20.89 -8.04 22.21
CA VAL A 327 -20.89 -6.58 22.17
C VAL A 327 -19.57 -6.04 21.60
N GLY A 328 -18.42 -6.55 22.05
CA GLY A 328 -17.12 -6.13 21.52
C GLY A 328 -16.98 -6.44 20.03
N VAL A 329 -17.39 -7.64 19.61
CA VAL A 329 -17.36 -8.04 18.19
C VAL A 329 -18.30 -7.19 17.34
N ALA A 330 -19.52 -6.94 17.82
CA ALA A 330 -20.50 -6.11 17.11
C ALA A 330 -20.04 -4.65 17.01
N ALA A 331 -19.50 -4.08 18.09
CA ALA A 331 -18.96 -2.72 18.07
C ALA A 331 -17.79 -2.60 17.08
N GLN A 332 -16.87 -3.57 17.06
CA GLN A 332 -15.78 -3.56 16.06
C GLN A 332 -16.33 -3.69 14.64
N LEU A 333 -17.31 -4.56 14.40
CA LEU A 333 -17.93 -4.69 13.06
C LEU A 333 -18.54 -3.36 12.58
N LEU A 334 -19.11 -2.57 13.50
CA LEU A 334 -19.63 -1.25 13.19
C LEU A 334 -18.51 -0.27 12.88
N VAL A 335 -17.40 -0.28 13.63
CA VAL A 335 -16.21 0.55 13.36
C VAL A 335 -15.72 0.34 11.93
N GLU A 336 -15.60 -0.91 11.47
CA GLU A 336 -15.17 -1.25 10.10
C GLU A 336 -16.10 -0.69 9.00
N ARG A 337 -17.35 -0.34 9.35
CA ARG A 337 -18.34 0.21 8.41
C ARG A 337 -18.44 1.74 8.45
N VAL A 338 -17.84 2.40 9.43
CA VAL A 338 -17.87 3.87 9.51
C VAL A 338 -16.85 4.45 8.51
N PRO A 339 -17.25 5.37 7.61
CA PRO A 339 -16.35 5.99 6.63
C PRO A 339 -15.49 7.10 7.28
N ALA A 340 -14.78 6.76 8.34
CA ALA A 340 -13.94 7.68 9.11
C ALA A 340 -12.45 7.38 8.92
N ARG A 341 -11.62 8.42 9.00
CA ARG A 341 -10.16 8.25 8.90
C ARG A 341 -9.63 7.74 10.23
N ALA A 342 -9.09 6.52 10.23
CA ALA A 342 -8.59 5.88 11.42
C ALA A 342 -7.51 6.70 12.14
N LYS A 343 -7.66 6.85 13.47
CA LYS A 343 -6.68 7.52 14.33
C LYS A 343 -5.74 6.49 14.94
N ARG A 344 -4.53 6.90 15.30
CA ARG A 344 -3.45 6.00 15.79
C ARG A 344 -3.81 5.14 17.00
N TRP A 345 -4.77 5.58 17.82
CA TRP A 345 -5.18 4.88 19.04
C TRP A 345 -6.38 3.97 18.83
N TRP A 346 -6.93 3.85 17.61
CA TRP A 346 -8.15 3.08 17.38
C TRP A 346 -7.96 1.57 17.59
N GLY A 347 -9.04 0.91 18.00
CA GLY A 347 -9.11 -0.54 18.07
C GLY A 347 -9.19 -1.17 16.69
N SER A 348 -8.30 -2.13 16.44
CA SER A 348 -8.37 -3.07 15.33
C SER A 348 -8.66 -4.47 15.87
N PRO A 349 -9.14 -5.44 15.07
CA PRO A 349 -9.38 -6.81 15.56
C PRO A 349 -8.11 -7.45 16.17
N SER A 350 -6.95 -7.13 15.60
CA SER A 350 -5.64 -7.52 16.11
C SER A 350 -5.28 -6.85 17.45
N ALA A 351 -5.67 -5.57 17.65
CA ALA A 351 -5.51 -4.87 18.92
C ALA A 351 -6.34 -5.51 20.04
N HIS A 352 -7.58 -5.89 19.74
CA HIS A 352 -8.46 -6.53 20.71
C HIS A 352 -7.91 -7.90 21.16
N LEU A 353 -7.29 -8.66 20.27
CA LEU A 353 -6.57 -9.89 20.64
C LEU A 353 -5.37 -9.61 21.55
N LEU A 354 -4.61 -8.54 21.31
CA LEU A 354 -3.50 -8.14 22.20
C LEU A 354 -4.00 -7.72 23.58
N VAL A 355 -5.15 -7.03 23.65
CA VAL A 355 -5.77 -6.65 24.92
C VAL A 355 -6.29 -7.87 25.65
N LEU A 356 -6.95 -8.82 24.97
CA LEU A 356 -7.55 -10.01 25.59
C LEU A 356 -6.51 -10.99 26.14
N THR A 357 -5.43 -11.22 25.40
CA THR A 357 -4.41 -12.24 25.70
C THR A 357 -3.86 -12.21 27.13
N PRO A 358 -3.38 -11.08 27.69
CA PRO A 358 -2.82 -11.05 29.05
C PRO A 358 -3.86 -11.42 30.12
N PHE A 359 -5.13 -11.05 29.94
CA PHE A 359 -6.20 -11.43 30.86
C PHE A 359 -6.54 -12.90 30.75
N ALA A 360 -6.60 -13.44 29.53
CA ALA A 360 -6.82 -14.86 29.30
C ALA A 360 -5.70 -15.73 29.89
N LEU A 361 -4.44 -15.29 29.80
CA LEU A 361 -3.30 -15.97 30.42
C LEU A 361 -3.35 -15.93 31.96
N ALA A 362 -3.81 -14.82 32.52
CA ALA A 362 -3.96 -14.66 33.97
C ALA A 362 -5.23 -15.32 34.55
N GLY A 363 -6.08 -15.92 33.70
CA GLY A 363 -7.35 -16.52 34.12
C GLY A 363 -8.45 -15.51 34.44
N PHE A 364 -8.30 -14.25 34.03
CA PHE A 364 -9.28 -13.18 34.21
C PHE A 364 -9.98 -12.84 32.88
N ALA A 365 -10.37 -13.85 32.10
CA ALA A 365 -10.84 -13.67 30.73
C ALA A 365 -12.09 -12.77 30.65
N THR A 366 -12.97 -12.84 31.65
CA THR A 366 -14.13 -11.93 31.76
C THR A 366 -13.71 -10.43 31.82
N LEU A 367 -12.65 -10.08 32.55
CA LEU A 367 -12.13 -8.71 32.58
C LEU A 367 -11.50 -8.32 31.24
N GLY A 368 -10.84 -9.27 30.56
CA GLY A 368 -10.31 -9.06 29.21
C GLY A 368 -11.41 -8.77 28.19
N LEU A 369 -12.52 -9.52 28.22
CA LEU A 369 -13.68 -9.27 27.37
C LEU A 369 -14.34 -7.92 27.67
N ALA A 370 -14.41 -7.52 28.96
CA ALA A 370 -14.89 -6.20 29.35
C ALA A 370 -14.00 -5.08 28.79
N ALA A 371 -12.68 -5.22 28.91
CA ALA A 371 -11.71 -4.26 28.37
C ALA A 371 -11.83 -4.14 26.84
N VAL A 372 -11.96 -5.26 26.14
CA VAL A 372 -12.22 -5.31 24.69
C VAL A 372 -13.50 -4.56 24.34
N ALA A 373 -14.62 -4.87 25.00
CA ALA A 373 -15.91 -4.22 24.73
C ALA A 373 -15.86 -2.70 24.94
N ILE A 374 -15.28 -2.25 26.06
CA ILE A 374 -15.11 -0.81 26.35
C ILE A 374 -14.26 -0.15 25.28
N TYR A 375 -13.16 -0.78 24.88
CA TYR A 375 -12.23 -0.24 23.90
C TYR A 375 -12.84 -0.18 22.49
N SER A 376 -13.59 -1.19 22.08
CA SER A 376 -14.35 -1.19 20.81
C SER A 376 -15.40 -0.07 20.81
N PHE A 377 -16.11 0.13 21.92
CA PHE A 377 -17.09 1.22 22.04
C PHE A 377 -16.45 2.60 22.01
N ALA A 378 -15.34 2.81 22.71
CA ALA A 378 -14.61 4.08 22.67
C ALA A 378 -14.14 4.41 21.25
N THR A 379 -13.67 3.40 20.52
CA THR A 379 -13.27 3.53 19.11
C THR A 379 -14.48 3.88 18.24
N LEU A 380 -15.61 3.20 18.40
CA LEU A 380 -16.84 3.46 17.66
C LEU A 380 -17.37 4.88 17.90
N ALA A 381 -17.42 5.32 19.17
CA ALA A 381 -17.86 6.66 19.53
C ALA A 381 -16.98 7.73 18.87
N ALA A 382 -15.65 7.55 18.90
CA ALA A 382 -14.72 8.47 18.23
C ALA A 382 -14.83 8.45 16.71
N ALA A 383 -15.12 7.29 16.11
CA ALA A 383 -15.35 7.17 14.67
C ALA A 383 -16.60 7.94 14.26
N VAL A 384 -17.71 7.76 14.97
CA VAL A 384 -18.98 8.47 14.74
C VAL A 384 -18.82 9.97 14.94
N GLU A 385 -18.13 10.43 15.98
CA GLU A 385 -17.95 11.88 16.19
C GLU A 385 -17.12 12.51 15.07
N SER A 386 -16.09 11.80 14.57
CA SER A 386 -15.24 12.30 13.49
C SER A 386 -15.93 12.40 12.12
N THR A 387 -17.03 11.69 11.91
CA THR A 387 -17.86 11.86 10.70
C THR A 387 -18.83 13.01 10.86
N ARG A 388 -19.31 13.29 12.08
CA ARG A 388 -20.20 14.43 12.38
C ARG A 388 -19.50 15.78 12.23
N GLU A 389 -18.24 15.90 12.64
CA GLU A 389 -17.46 17.14 12.48
C GLU A 389 -17.21 17.55 11.01
N LYS A 390 -17.45 16.64 10.05
CA LYS A 390 -17.23 16.87 8.61
C LYS A 390 -18.50 17.10 7.81
N ALA A 391 -19.66 16.82 8.39
CA ALA A 391 -20.98 17.06 7.80
C ALA A 391 -21.49 18.43 8.22
#